data_AF-A0A7X7V2F4-F1
#
_entry.id   AF-A0A7X7V2F4-F1
#
_cell.length_a   1.000
_cell.length_b   1.000
_cell.length_c   1.000
_cell.angle_alpha   90.00
_cell.angle_beta   90.00
_cell.angle_gamma   90.00
#
_symmetry.space_group_name_H-M   'P 1'
#
loop_
_entity.id
_entity.type
_entity.pdbx_description
1 polymer ?
#
loop_
_entity_poly.entity_id
_entity_poly.type
_entity_poly.pdbx_seq_one_letter_code
_entity_poly.pdbx_strand_id
1 'polypeptide(L)'
;MDKNSSMYKTILLAVVCSVAGACLAAVNAVTKPIITDNALAAVKTTLNQFYPDASFTDVTSKYVTKDTDLVDGIYEAEGKGYIFTLHNTGYSSSGFKFAIAFNNDGTIAGYMALEQQETSGKGSLAFDQDYADQVKKLTSLDAMPLISGATITTSAVGAAVKQAESIFNSIANISGEPASQASSAATSGATTNSGATSSASASSGTKVSDTLGTGDYSSAKASCTATSSGAFACHATGFESAEVTATVLVKDGAITSITGLTGKDNGDGMGDAWYSDASVFNGATLDSSIDAMSGATFTSKAVKGMAAAALKAAAQQ
;
A
#
# COMPACT_ATOMS: atom_id res chain seq x y z
N MET A 1 -41.24 -9.17 53.04
CA MET A 1 -40.43 -7.99 52.66
C MET A 1 -41.34 -6.97 52.01
N ASP A 2 -41.36 -5.74 52.53
CA ASP A 2 -42.08 -4.64 51.89
C ASP A 2 -41.48 -4.30 50.54
N LYS A 3 -42.32 -4.24 49.50
CA LYS A 3 -41.90 -3.97 48.11
C LYS A 3 -41.23 -2.61 47.91
N ASN A 4 -41.39 -1.69 48.86
CA ASN A 4 -40.75 -0.37 48.86
C ASN A 4 -39.44 -0.30 49.66
N SER A 5 -39.07 -1.36 50.38
CA SER A 5 -37.83 -1.39 51.16
C SER A 5 -36.62 -1.42 50.24
N SER A 6 -35.60 -0.62 50.55
CA SER A 6 -34.32 -0.58 49.81
C SER A 6 -33.70 -1.97 49.69
N MET A 7 -33.85 -2.82 50.70
CA MET A 7 -33.31 -4.18 50.71
C MET A 7 -34.01 -5.10 49.69
N TYR A 8 -35.32 -4.95 49.50
CA TYR A 8 -36.07 -5.69 48.48
C TYR A 8 -35.64 -5.29 47.07
N LYS A 9 -35.42 -3.99 46.82
CA LYS A 9 -34.96 -3.48 45.52
C LYS A 9 -33.54 -3.93 45.18
N THR A 10 -32.63 -3.95 46.15
CA THR A 10 -31.26 -4.47 45.96
C THR A 10 -31.25 -5.96 45.63
N ILE A 11 -32.03 -6.76 46.35
CA ILE A 11 -32.12 -8.21 46.09
C ILE A 11 -32.80 -8.49 44.75
N LEU A 12 -33.89 -7.77 44.43
CA LEU A 12 -34.57 -7.91 43.14
C LEU A 12 -33.65 -7.54 41.98
N LEU A 13 -32.88 -6.46 42.10
CA LEU A 13 -31.89 -6.07 41.09
C LEU A 13 -30.80 -7.12 40.94
N ALA A 14 -30.25 -7.63 42.04
CA ALA A 14 -29.22 -8.67 42.01
C ALA A 14 -29.72 -9.96 41.32
N VAL A 15 -30.97 -10.36 41.58
CA VAL A 15 -31.60 -11.52 40.93
C VAL A 15 -31.82 -11.25 39.44
N VAL A 16 -32.36 -10.10 39.05
CA VAL A 16 -32.58 -9.76 37.63
C VAL A 16 -31.26 -9.67 36.87
N CYS A 17 -30.22 -9.07 37.45
CA CYS A 17 -28.89 -9.01 36.84
C CYS A 17 -28.24 -10.39 36.73
N SER A 18 -28.41 -11.27 37.73
CA SER A 18 -27.93 -12.65 37.69
C SER A 18 -28.62 -13.44 36.57
N VAL A 19 -29.94 -13.32 36.44
CA VAL A 19 -30.71 -13.96 35.37
C VAL A 19 -30.32 -13.41 34.00
N ALA A 20 -30.19 -12.09 33.85
CA ALA A 20 -29.76 -11.47 32.60
C ALA A 20 -28.35 -11.90 32.20
N GLY A 21 -27.42 -11.96 33.16
CA GLY A 21 -26.06 -12.45 32.95
C GLY A 21 -26.02 -13.93 32.54
N ALA A 22 -26.83 -14.77 33.18
CA ALA A 22 -26.96 -16.19 32.84
C ALA A 22 -27.54 -16.38 31.43
N CYS A 23 -28.58 -15.61 31.07
CA CYS A 23 -29.14 -15.63 29.72
C CYS A 23 -28.12 -15.17 28.67
N LEU A 24 -27.37 -14.09 28.93
CA LEU A 24 -26.34 -13.62 28.01
C LEU A 24 -25.19 -14.62 27.87
N ALA A 25 -24.79 -15.27 28.97
CA ALA A 25 -23.77 -16.32 28.95
C ALA A 25 -24.22 -17.55 28.15
N ALA A 26 -25.49 -17.97 28.30
CA ALA A 26 -26.06 -19.06 27.53
C ALA A 26 -26.13 -18.72 26.03
N VAL A 27 -26.57 -17.50 25.68
CA VAL A 27 -26.54 -17.02 24.30
C VAL A 27 -25.11 -17.02 23.77
N ASN A 28 -24.14 -16.44 24.48
CA ASN A 28 -22.73 -16.43 24.06
C ASN A 28 -22.17 -17.86 23.87
N ALA A 29 -22.53 -18.80 24.75
CA ALA A 29 -22.08 -20.19 24.67
C ALA A 29 -22.69 -20.97 23.49
N VAL A 30 -23.94 -20.70 23.10
CA VAL A 30 -24.60 -21.30 21.93
C VAL A 30 -24.16 -20.62 20.62
N THR A 31 -23.98 -19.30 20.65
CA THR A 31 -23.60 -18.53 19.46
C THR A 31 -22.13 -18.75 19.10
N LYS A 32 -21.22 -18.92 20.07
CA LYS A 32 -19.79 -19.18 19.81
C LYS A 32 -19.53 -20.34 18.82
N PRO A 33 -20.02 -21.57 19.04
CA PRO A 33 -19.77 -22.68 18.11
C PRO A 33 -20.44 -22.47 16.76
N ILE A 34 -21.63 -21.85 16.71
CA ILE A 34 -22.31 -21.53 15.44
C ILE A 34 -21.55 -20.45 14.65
N ILE A 35 -20.94 -19.47 15.32
CA ILE A 35 -20.04 -18.50 14.68
C ILE A 35 -18.79 -19.21 14.17
N THR A 36 -18.23 -20.14 14.94
CA THR A 36 -17.07 -20.92 14.50
C THR A 36 -17.40 -21.78 13.28
N ASP A 37 -18.54 -22.47 13.28
CA ASP A 37 -18.97 -23.30 12.15
C ASP A 37 -19.32 -22.46 10.92
N ASN A 38 -19.98 -21.30 11.09
CA ASN A 38 -20.24 -20.38 10.00
C ASN A 38 -18.97 -19.70 9.48
N ALA A 39 -18.01 -19.38 10.35
CA ALA A 39 -16.71 -18.84 9.95
C ALA A 39 -15.90 -19.87 9.17
N LEU A 40 -15.91 -21.14 9.60
CA LEU A 40 -15.30 -22.25 8.85
C LEU A 40 -16.03 -22.50 7.52
N ALA A 41 -17.35 -22.36 7.46
CA ALA A 41 -18.11 -22.46 6.22
C ALA A 41 -17.83 -21.29 5.26
N ALA A 42 -17.67 -20.07 5.77
CA ALA A 42 -17.28 -18.89 5.00
C ALA A 42 -15.87 -19.05 4.44
N VAL A 43 -14.92 -19.46 5.28
CA VAL A 43 -13.54 -19.79 4.86
C VAL A 43 -13.56 -20.90 3.81
N LYS A 44 -14.30 -22.00 4.01
CA LYS A 44 -14.44 -23.07 2.99
C LYS A 44 -15.09 -22.59 1.69
N THR A 45 -16.06 -21.68 1.76
CA THR A 45 -16.70 -21.08 0.58
C THR A 45 -15.71 -20.21 -0.19
N THR A 46 -14.96 -19.37 0.51
CA THR A 46 -13.86 -18.56 -0.04
C THR A 46 -12.79 -19.44 -0.68
N LEU A 47 -12.34 -20.49 0.04
CA LEU A 47 -11.32 -21.43 -0.44
C LEU A 47 -11.80 -22.14 -1.72
N ASN A 48 -13.04 -22.66 -1.74
CA ASN A 48 -13.64 -23.28 -2.92
C ASN A 48 -13.85 -22.31 -4.09
N GLN A 49 -14.00 -21.00 -3.83
CA GLN A 49 -14.13 -20.00 -4.87
C GLN A 49 -12.81 -19.77 -5.63
N PHE A 50 -11.67 -19.93 -4.96
CA PHE A 50 -10.36 -19.85 -5.60
C PHE A 50 -9.96 -21.16 -6.28
N TYR A 51 -10.13 -22.29 -5.59
CA TYR A 51 -9.82 -23.60 -6.15
C TYR A 51 -11.02 -24.55 -5.99
N PRO A 52 -11.92 -24.62 -7.00
CA PRO A 52 -13.01 -25.59 -6.96
C PRO A 52 -12.43 -27.00 -6.92
N ASP A 53 -13.05 -27.88 -6.13
CA ASP A 53 -12.67 -29.29 -5.97
C ASP A 53 -11.23 -29.53 -5.50
N ALA A 54 -10.71 -28.67 -4.60
CA ALA A 54 -9.39 -28.85 -3.99
C ALA A 54 -9.49 -29.31 -2.52
N SER A 55 -8.53 -30.12 -2.10
CA SER A 55 -8.31 -30.44 -0.68
C SER A 55 -7.47 -29.31 -0.06
N PHE A 56 -7.96 -28.73 1.04
CA PHE A 56 -7.27 -27.65 1.76
C PHE A 56 -6.68 -28.17 3.07
N THR A 57 -5.38 -27.94 3.26
CA THR A 57 -4.67 -28.23 4.50
C THR A 57 -4.27 -26.93 5.17
N ASP A 58 -4.61 -26.76 6.44
CA ASP A 58 -4.17 -25.59 7.22
C ASP A 58 -2.69 -25.77 7.61
N VAL A 59 -1.84 -24.90 7.08
CA VAL A 59 -0.39 -24.85 7.35
C VAL A 59 0.00 -23.58 8.12
N THR A 60 -0.97 -22.83 8.64
CA THR A 60 -0.79 -21.54 9.34
C THR A 60 0.26 -21.64 10.44
N SER A 61 0.12 -22.64 11.33
CA SER A 61 1.00 -22.80 12.51
C SER A 61 2.46 -23.11 12.16
N LYS A 62 2.75 -23.46 10.90
CA LYS A 62 4.09 -23.80 10.43
C LYS A 62 4.87 -22.57 9.94
N TYR A 63 4.16 -21.53 9.49
CA TYR A 63 4.76 -20.39 8.78
C TYR A 63 4.44 -19.03 9.42
N VAL A 64 3.39 -18.93 10.23
CA VAL A 64 3.13 -17.73 11.02
C VAL A 64 4.08 -17.68 12.21
N THR A 65 4.88 -16.61 12.28
CA THR A 65 5.81 -16.33 13.38
C THR A 65 5.43 -15.00 14.05
N LYS A 66 6.16 -14.58 15.09
CA LYS A 66 5.93 -13.27 15.73
C LYS A 66 6.17 -12.07 14.79
N ASP A 67 6.87 -12.29 13.68
CA ASP A 67 7.24 -11.25 12.70
C ASP A 67 6.25 -11.16 11.51
N THR A 68 5.22 -12.02 11.48
CA THR A 68 4.17 -12.05 10.45
C THR A 68 2.83 -11.65 11.06
N ASP A 69 2.78 -10.43 11.58
CA ASP A 69 1.64 -9.90 12.31
C ASP A 69 0.39 -9.66 11.44
N LEU A 70 0.55 -9.56 10.12
CA LEU A 70 -0.54 -9.29 9.17
C LEU A 70 -1.14 -10.55 8.53
N VAL A 71 -0.64 -11.75 8.89
CA VAL A 71 -1.09 -13.03 8.32
C VAL A 71 -1.92 -13.81 9.34
N ASP A 72 -3.21 -13.94 9.08
CA ASP A 72 -4.15 -14.66 9.94
C ASP A 72 -4.13 -16.17 9.68
N GLY A 73 -3.91 -16.59 8.43
CA GLY A 73 -4.07 -17.98 8.02
C GLY A 73 -3.39 -18.31 6.70
N ILE A 74 -2.88 -19.52 6.58
CA ILE A 74 -2.26 -20.06 5.35
C ILE A 74 -2.84 -21.46 5.11
N TYR A 75 -3.49 -21.62 3.97
CA TYR A 75 -4.12 -22.88 3.55
C TYR A 75 -3.45 -23.37 2.27
N GLU A 76 -2.89 -24.57 2.31
CA GLU A 76 -2.35 -25.25 1.13
C GLU A 76 -3.50 -25.95 0.38
N ALA A 77 -3.68 -25.62 -0.89
CA ALA A 77 -4.55 -26.34 -1.81
C ALA A 77 -3.71 -27.38 -2.55
N GLU A 78 -3.93 -28.66 -2.22
CA GLU A 78 -3.10 -29.77 -2.66
C GLU A 78 -2.89 -29.78 -4.18
N GLY A 79 -1.63 -29.58 -4.61
CA GLY A 79 -1.23 -29.58 -6.02
C GLY A 79 -1.64 -28.34 -6.85
N LYS A 80 -2.36 -27.37 -6.28
CA LYS A 80 -2.83 -26.17 -6.99
C LYS A 80 -2.11 -24.89 -6.54
N GLY A 81 -1.94 -24.69 -5.22
CA GLY A 81 -1.36 -23.46 -4.70
C GLY A 81 -1.58 -23.24 -3.21
N TYR A 82 -1.42 -22.00 -2.77
CA TYR A 82 -1.58 -21.59 -1.38
C TYR A 82 -2.53 -20.39 -1.27
N ILE A 83 -3.34 -20.36 -0.22
CA ILE A 83 -4.28 -19.28 0.06
C ILE A 83 -3.89 -18.64 1.38
N PHE A 84 -3.68 -17.32 1.35
CA PHE A 84 -3.30 -16.51 2.49
C PHE A 84 -4.49 -15.67 2.90
N THR A 85 -4.86 -15.78 4.18
CA THR A 85 -5.80 -14.87 4.83
C THR A 85 -4.99 -13.80 5.56
N LEU A 86 -5.27 -12.55 5.23
CA LEU A 86 -4.50 -11.39 5.63
C LEU A 86 -5.42 -10.37 6.29
N HIS A 87 -4.88 -9.63 7.24
CA HIS A 87 -5.55 -8.45 7.80
C HIS A 87 -4.62 -7.25 7.78
N ASN A 88 -5.20 -6.07 7.64
CA ASN A 88 -4.49 -4.82 7.88
C ASN A 88 -5.46 -3.70 8.23
N THR A 89 -4.95 -2.58 8.74
CA THR A 89 -5.72 -1.37 8.99
C THR A 89 -5.49 -0.35 7.87
N GLY A 90 -6.57 0.04 7.21
CA GLY A 90 -6.59 1.05 6.15
C GLY A 90 -6.89 2.44 6.69
N TYR A 91 -7.73 3.18 5.97
CA TYR A 91 -8.18 4.49 6.42
C TYR A 91 -9.16 4.36 7.60
N SER A 92 -9.98 3.31 7.62
CA SER A 92 -10.87 3.01 8.73
C SER A 92 -10.11 2.33 9.87
N SER A 93 -10.29 2.81 11.10
CA SER A 93 -9.73 2.20 12.30
C SER A 93 -10.28 0.79 12.61
N SER A 94 -11.33 0.37 11.90
CA SER A 94 -11.92 -0.97 12.02
C SER A 94 -11.06 -2.05 11.35
N GLY A 95 -10.15 -1.66 10.46
CA GLY A 95 -9.38 -2.56 9.63
C GLY A 95 -10.21 -3.36 8.63
N PHE A 96 -9.51 -4.22 7.89
CA PHE A 96 -10.09 -5.11 6.90
C PHE A 96 -9.34 -6.43 6.87
N LYS A 97 -10.03 -7.47 6.42
CA LYS A 97 -9.50 -8.82 6.17
C LYS A 97 -9.80 -9.22 4.74
N PHE A 98 -8.82 -9.84 4.11
CA PHE A 98 -8.92 -10.26 2.73
C PHE A 98 -8.13 -11.54 2.52
N ALA A 99 -8.45 -12.25 1.44
CA ALA A 99 -7.78 -13.47 1.05
C ALA A 99 -7.14 -13.30 -0.32
N ILE A 100 -5.91 -13.79 -0.45
CA ILE A 100 -5.17 -13.86 -1.71
C ILE A 100 -4.70 -15.30 -1.94
N ALA A 101 -4.90 -15.79 -3.16
CA ALA A 101 -4.52 -17.13 -3.56
C ALA A 101 -3.37 -17.05 -4.57
N PHE A 102 -2.27 -17.74 -4.29
CA PHE A 102 -1.14 -17.92 -5.20
C PHE A 102 -1.18 -19.33 -5.77
N ASN A 103 -1.03 -19.46 -7.08
CA ASN A 103 -0.77 -20.73 -7.74
C ASN A 103 0.69 -21.15 -7.49
N ASN A 104 1.00 -22.44 -7.69
CA ASN A 104 2.37 -22.96 -7.55
C ASN A 104 3.42 -22.28 -8.46
N ASP A 105 2.99 -21.62 -9.53
CA ASP A 105 3.87 -20.85 -10.45
C ASP A 105 4.12 -19.40 -10.00
N GLY A 106 3.55 -18.98 -8.87
CA GLY A 106 3.64 -17.61 -8.34
C GLY A 106 2.64 -16.63 -8.96
N THR A 107 1.76 -17.06 -9.86
CA THR A 107 0.65 -16.21 -10.34
C THR A 107 -0.44 -16.13 -9.29
N ILE A 108 -1.17 -15.01 -9.27
CA ILE A 108 -2.29 -14.84 -8.33
C ILE A 108 -3.55 -15.47 -8.92
N ALA A 109 -3.99 -16.58 -8.32
CA ALA A 109 -5.22 -17.29 -8.69
C ALA A 109 -6.48 -16.48 -8.36
N GLY A 110 -6.42 -15.67 -7.30
CA GLY A 110 -7.53 -14.82 -6.93
C GLY A 110 -7.27 -13.93 -5.72
N TYR A 111 -8.12 -12.92 -5.62
CA TYR A 111 -8.12 -11.92 -4.55
C TYR A 111 -9.57 -11.61 -4.19
N MET A 112 -9.91 -11.62 -2.90
CA MET A 112 -11.24 -11.21 -2.42
C MET A 112 -11.19 -10.60 -1.02
N ALA A 113 -12.11 -9.70 -0.71
CA ALA A 113 -12.34 -9.27 0.66
C ALA A 113 -13.14 -10.32 1.45
N LEU A 114 -12.76 -10.51 2.71
CA LEU A 114 -13.53 -11.29 3.68
C LEU A 114 -14.37 -10.36 4.56
N GLU A 115 -13.73 -9.31 5.10
CA GLU A 115 -14.34 -8.30 5.96
C GLU A 115 -13.75 -6.94 5.60
N GLN A 116 -14.56 -5.92 5.34
CA GLN A 116 -14.06 -4.57 5.12
C GLN A 116 -15.07 -3.53 5.58
N GLN A 117 -14.58 -2.42 6.14
CA GLN A 117 -15.36 -1.31 6.67
C GLN A 117 -14.82 0.04 6.15
N GLU A 118 -14.31 0.05 4.91
CA GLU A 118 -13.71 1.22 4.30
C GLU A 118 -14.78 2.17 3.74
N THR A 119 -14.40 3.43 3.49
CA THR A 119 -15.34 4.40 2.93
C THR A 119 -15.75 4.00 1.50
N SER A 120 -17.05 3.84 1.28
CA SER A 120 -17.63 3.49 -0.03
C SER A 120 -17.21 4.49 -1.12
N GLY A 121 -16.79 3.97 -2.27
CA GLY A 121 -16.29 4.76 -3.39
C GLY A 121 -14.87 5.34 -3.19
N LYS A 122 -14.18 4.97 -2.11
CA LYS A 122 -12.77 5.28 -1.86
C LYS A 122 -12.01 3.99 -1.55
N GLY A 123 -11.81 3.67 -0.28
CA GLY A 123 -11.08 2.46 0.15
C GLY A 123 -11.76 1.17 -0.27
N SER A 124 -13.10 1.17 -0.41
CA SER A 124 -13.83 -0.01 -0.90
C SER A 124 -13.41 -0.44 -2.31
N LEU A 125 -12.89 0.48 -3.13
CA LEU A 125 -12.43 0.17 -4.49
C LEU A 125 -11.28 -0.85 -4.50
N ALA A 126 -10.51 -0.96 -3.41
CA ALA A 126 -9.46 -1.96 -3.24
C ALA A 126 -10.00 -3.39 -3.07
N PHE A 127 -11.32 -3.54 -2.94
CA PHE A 127 -12.02 -4.81 -2.72
C PHE A 127 -13.09 -5.09 -3.79
N ASP A 128 -13.23 -4.18 -4.76
CA ASP A 128 -14.14 -4.36 -5.88
C ASP A 128 -13.56 -5.32 -6.92
N GLN A 129 -14.45 -5.86 -7.75
CA GLN A 129 -14.10 -6.84 -8.78
C GLN A 129 -13.04 -6.30 -9.77
N ASP A 130 -13.13 -5.03 -10.15
CA ASP A 130 -12.17 -4.40 -11.07
C ASP A 130 -10.74 -4.39 -10.53
N TYR A 131 -10.58 -4.24 -9.22
CA TYR A 131 -9.28 -4.32 -8.56
C TYR A 131 -8.83 -5.77 -8.43
N ALA A 132 -9.73 -6.68 -8.03
CA ALA A 132 -9.44 -8.11 -7.97
C ALA A 132 -8.95 -8.66 -9.33
N ASP A 133 -9.55 -8.22 -10.43
CA ASP A 133 -9.18 -8.64 -11.79
C ASP A 133 -7.87 -8.00 -12.28
N GLN A 134 -7.46 -6.86 -11.72
CA GLN A 134 -6.11 -6.32 -11.90
C GLN A 134 -5.08 -7.15 -11.12
N VAL A 135 -5.38 -7.46 -9.86
CA VAL A 135 -4.49 -8.25 -8.98
C VAL A 135 -4.27 -9.66 -9.53
N LYS A 136 -5.28 -10.30 -10.11
CA LYS A 136 -5.14 -11.61 -10.79
C LYS A 136 -4.18 -11.62 -11.98
N LYS A 137 -3.84 -10.45 -12.54
CA LYS A 137 -2.87 -10.35 -13.64
C LYS A 137 -1.43 -10.19 -13.14
N LEU A 138 -1.24 -10.15 -11.83
CA LEU A 138 0.05 -9.97 -11.17
C LEU A 138 0.60 -11.31 -10.66
N THR A 139 1.88 -11.28 -10.33
CA THR A 139 2.62 -12.39 -9.72
C THR A 139 3.07 -12.04 -8.30
N SER A 140 3.59 -13.03 -7.55
CA SER A 140 4.16 -12.85 -6.21
C SER A 140 5.44 -11.98 -6.16
N LEU A 141 5.85 -11.40 -7.29
CA LEU A 141 6.98 -10.48 -7.42
C LEU A 141 6.53 -9.04 -7.74
N ASP A 142 5.27 -8.87 -8.14
CA ASP A 142 4.73 -7.59 -8.58
C ASP A 142 4.11 -6.82 -7.42
N ALA A 143 4.36 -5.51 -7.39
CA ALA A 143 3.74 -4.66 -6.39
C ALA A 143 2.22 -4.54 -6.63
N MET A 144 1.44 -4.60 -5.55
CA MET A 144 0.00 -4.36 -5.62
C MET A 144 -0.31 -2.95 -6.17
N PRO A 145 -1.36 -2.81 -7.02
CA PRO A 145 -1.67 -1.54 -7.65
C PRO A 145 -2.22 -0.54 -6.63
N LEU A 146 -1.84 0.73 -6.77
CA LEU A 146 -2.35 1.81 -5.92
C LEU A 146 -3.52 2.51 -6.59
N ILE A 147 -4.58 2.79 -5.83
CA ILE A 147 -5.73 3.55 -6.31
C ILE A 147 -5.62 5.00 -5.81
N SER A 148 -5.73 5.96 -6.74
CA SER A 148 -5.76 7.39 -6.39
C SER A 148 -6.99 7.71 -5.53
N GLY A 149 -6.78 8.38 -4.39
CA GLY A 149 -7.85 8.67 -3.42
C GLY A 149 -8.20 7.51 -2.47
N ALA A 150 -7.52 6.36 -2.60
CA ALA A 150 -7.62 5.19 -1.72
C ALA A 150 -6.23 4.62 -1.38
N THR A 151 -5.20 5.47 -1.39
CA THR A 151 -3.79 5.08 -1.24
C THR A 151 -3.50 4.48 0.12
N ILE A 152 -4.14 4.96 1.20
CA ILE A 152 -3.97 4.40 2.55
C ILE A 152 -4.41 2.93 2.57
N THR A 153 -5.61 2.65 2.07
CA THR A 153 -6.17 1.30 2.00
C THR A 153 -5.36 0.40 1.08
N THR A 154 -5.05 0.84 -0.14
CA THR A 154 -4.30 0.04 -1.12
C THR A 154 -2.84 -0.20 -0.72
N SER A 155 -2.20 0.74 -0.01
CA SER A 155 -0.86 0.52 0.55
C SER A 155 -0.88 -0.49 1.70
N ALA A 156 -1.91 -0.45 2.56
CA ALA A 156 -2.10 -1.43 3.62
C ALA A 156 -2.34 -2.84 3.04
N VAL A 157 -3.14 -2.97 1.97
CA VAL A 157 -3.28 -4.23 1.23
C VAL A 157 -1.92 -4.70 0.71
N GLY A 158 -1.16 -3.83 0.03
CA GLY A 158 0.16 -4.16 -0.50
C GLY A 158 1.17 -4.60 0.57
N ALA A 159 1.17 -3.96 1.75
CA ALA A 159 2.05 -4.33 2.86
C ALA A 159 1.76 -5.74 3.39
N ALA A 160 0.49 -6.10 3.53
CA ALA A 160 0.08 -7.43 3.97
C ALA A 160 0.35 -8.49 2.89
N VAL A 161 0.11 -8.17 1.61
CA VAL A 161 0.45 -9.06 0.48
C VAL A 161 1.95 -9.31 0.41
N LYS A 162 2.79 -8.31 0.64
CA LYS A 162 4.26 -8.47 0.64
C LYS A 162 4.75 -9.46 1.71
N GLN A 163 4.10 -9.51 2.88
CA GLN A 163 4.39 -10.53 3.88
C GLN A 163 3.99 -11.92 3.36
N ALA A 164 2.82 -12.05 2.73
CA ALA A 164 2.36 -13.29 2.12
C ALA A 164 3.30 -13.78 1.01
N GLU A 165 3.76 -12.89 0.14
CA GLU A 165 4.73 -13.17 -0.93
C GLU A 165 6.05 -13.70 -0.37
N SER A 166 6.57 -13.06 0.69
CA SER A 166 7.81 -13.50 1.35
C SER A 166 7.68 -14.94 1.87
N ILE A 167 6.55 -15.26 2.50
CA ILE A 167 6.26 -16.61 3.01
C ILE A 167 6.08 -17.58 1.84
N PHE A 168 5.27 -17.22 0.84
CA PHE A 168 5.01 -18.05 -0.33
C PHE A 168 6.29 -18.40 -1.09
N ASN A 169 7.16 -17.41 -1.36
CA ASN A 169 8.43 -17.61 -2.04
C ASN A 169 9.37 -18.52 -1.22
N SER A 170 9.31 -18.43 0.12
CA SER A 170 10.04 -19.34 1.02
C SER A 170 9.49 -20.78 0.98
N ILE A 171 8.19 -20.97 0.78
CA ILE A 171 7.53 -22.29 0.74
C ILE A 171 7.71 -22.96 -0.62
N ALA A 172 7.50 -22.23 -1.72
CA ALA A 172 7.51 -22.74 -3.08
C ALA A 172 8.93 -23.07 -3.59
N ASN A 173 9.97 -22.79 -2.79
CA ASN A 173 11.37 -23.04 -3.15
C ASN A 173 11.78 -22.33 -4.46
N ILE A 174 11.14 -21.19 -4.73
CA ILE A 174 11.47 -20.31 -5.86
C ILE A 174 12.70 -19.52 -5.41
N SER A 175 13.88 -19.98 -5.83
CA SER A 175 15.13 -19.25 -5.64
C SER A 175 15.18 -18.04 -6.58
N GLY A 176 14.61 -16.92 -6.15
CA GLY A 176 15.15 -15.60 -6.47
C GLY A 176 15.85 -15.10 -5.21
N GLU A 177 17.18 -15.04 -5.22
CA GLU A 177 17.97 -14.59 -4.07
C GLU A 177 17.46 -13.23 -3.51
N PRO A 178 17.53 -13.02 -2.18
CA PRO A 178 17.25 -11.73 -1.57
C PRO A 178 18.43 -10.79 -1.82
N ALA A 179 18.28 -9.77 -2.67
CA ALA A 179 19.31 -8.73 -2.80
C ALA A 179 19.22 -7.74 -1.62
N SER A 180 19.93 -8.07 -0.53
CA SER A 180 20.30 -7.15 0.54
C SER A 180 21.54 -6.34 0.14
N GLN A 181 21.41 -5.00 0.16
CA GLN A 181 22.38 -3.89 0.25
C GLN A 181 23.88 -4.10 -0.08
N ALA A 182 24.41 -3.33 -1.04
CA ALA A 182 25.46 -2.29 -0.83
C ALA A 182 26.18 -1.86 -2.16
N SER A 183 26.13 -0.55 -2.43
CA SER A 183 27.20 0.34 -2.93
C SER A 183 28.29 -0.15 -3.92
N SER A 184 28.32 0.44 -5.12
CA SER A 184 29.35 1.38 -5.61
C SER A 184 29.71 1.24 -7.11
N ALA A 185 29.63 2.39 -7.78
CA ALA A 185 30.51 2.94 -8.84
C ALA A 185 30.76 2.16 -10.15
N ALA A 186 30.38 2.85 -11.25
CA ALA A 186 31.17 3.15 -12.46
C ALA A 186 31.57 1.97 -13.39
N THR A 187 31.57 2.04 -14.73
CA THR A 187 31.34 3.11 -15.70
C THR A 187 31.42 2.48 -17.10
N SER A 188 30.66 3.06 -18.04
CA SER A 188 30.89 3.17 -19.50
C SER A 188 30.85 1.91 -20.39
N GLY A 189 29.98 2.02 -21.39
CA GLY A 189 30.02 1.31 -22.66
C GLY A 189 28.97 1.87 -23.61
N ALA A 190 29.17 3.11 -24.07
CA ALA A 190 28.34 3.78 -25.07
C ALA A 190 28.36 3.04 -26.43
N THR A 191 27.27 3.16 -27.22
CA THR A 191 27.27 3.76 -28.58
C THR A 191 26.01 3.36 -29.40
N THR A 192 25.16 4.38 -29.64
CA THR A 192 24.39 4.75 -30.87
C THR A 192 23.47 3.71 -31.56
N ASN A 193 22.38 4.05 -32.27
CA ASN A 193 22.03 5.28 -32.96
C ASN A 193 20.50 5.42 -33.18
N SER A 194 20.13 6.67 -33.45
CA SER A 194 18.87 7.33 -33.78
C SER A 194 17.91 6.64 -34.78
N GLY A 195 16.60 6.93 -34.64
CA GLY A 195 15.58 6.58 -35.64
C GLY A 195 14.11 6.88 -35.28
N ALA A 196 13.76 8.15 -35.12
CA ALA A 196 12.51 8.80 -35.57
C ALA A 196 11.12 8.08 -35.56
N THR A 197 10.20 8.68 -34.79
CA THR A 197 8.86 9.16 -35.23
C THR A 197 7.61 8.26 -35.12
N SER A 198 6.71 8.76 -34.26
CA SER A 198 5.24 8.84 -34.34
C SER A 198 4.31 7.67 -33.97
N SER A 199 3.35 8.08 -33.11
CA SER A 199 1.93 7.73 -33.06
C SER A 199 1.48 6.50 -32.25
N ALA A 200 0.67 6.84 -31.23
CA ALA A 200 -0.54 6.20 -30.75
C ALA A 200 -0.52 4.75 -30.23
N SER A 201 -1.30 4.60 -29.15
CA SER A 201 -1.95 3.39 -28.65
C SER A 201 -1.25 2.65 -27.51
N ALA A 202 -1.97 2.61 -26.39
CA ALA A 202 -2.19 1.52 -25.45
C ALA A 202 -1.05 0.52 -25.12
N SER A 203 -1.02 0.22 -23.81
CA SER A 203 -0.50 -0.99 -23.16
C SER A 203 0.83 -0.86 -22.43
N SER A 204 0.79 -1.33 -21.18
CA SER A 204 1.85 -2.02 -20.42
C SER A 204 3.19 -1.30 -20.19
N GLY A 205 3.53 -1.06 -18.92
CA GLY A 205 4.91 -0.89 -18.46
C GLY A 205 5.07 -1.67 -17.15
N THR A 206 5.91 -2.69 -17.05
CA THR A 206 7.39 -2.61 -17.07
C THR A 206 7.87 -1.58 -16.05
N LYS A 207 8.39 -2.07 -14.91
CA LYS A 207 9.14 -1.30 -13.90
C LYS A 207 10.33 -0.64 -14.60
N VAL A 208 10.15 0.60 -15.05
CA VAL A 208 11.25 1.51 -15.30
C VAL A 208 11.51 2.21 -13.97
N SER A 209 12.74 2.14 -13.48
CA SER A 209 13.20 3.02 -12.42
C SER A 209 13.11 4.45 -12.93
N ASP A 210 12.01 5.14 -12.63
CA ASP A 210 11.76 6.50 -13.09
C ASP A 210 12.87 7.42 -12.55
N THR A 211 13.73 7.92 -13.43
CA THR A 211 14.66 8.99 -13.09
C THR A 211 13.91 10.31 -13.00
N LEU A 212 14.48 11.34 -12.35
CA LEU A 212 13.86 12.66 -12.28
C LEU A 212 13.52 13.23 -13.68
N GLY A 213 14.27 12.85 -14.71
CA GLY A 213 14.03 13.29 -16.08
C GLY A 213 12.84 12.61 -16.75
N THR A 214 12.63 11.32 -16.47
CA THR A 214 11.64 10.46 -17.15
C THR A 214 10.37 10.22 -16.34
N GLY A 215 10.37 10.57 -15.04
CA GLY A 215 9.20 10.36 -14.18
C GLY A 215 7.96 11.14 -14.61
N ASP A 216 6.80 10.52 -14.45
CA ASP A 216 5.51 11.15 -14.72
C ASP A 216 5.06 12.03 -13.53
N TYR A 217 5.28 13.34 -13.68
CA TYR A 217 4.85 14.38 -12.75
C TYR A 217 3.70 15.24 -13.31
N SER A 218 2.99 14.77 -14.34
CA SER A 218 1.94 15.56 -15.02
C SER A 218 0.84 16.01 -14.04
N SER A 219 0.54 15.18 -13.03
CA SER A 219 -0.44 15.49 -11.98
C SER A 219 0.00 16.61 -11.04
N ALA A 220 1.31 16.84 -10.90
CA ALA A 220 1.86 17.86 -10.03
C ALA A 220 1.87 19.26 -10.66
N LYS A 221 1.67 19.37 -11.98
CA LYS A 221 1.66 20.66 -12.71
C LYS A 221 2.81 21.59 -12.31
N ALA A 222 4.01 21.02 -12.13
CA ALA A 222 5.16 21.77 -11.64
C ALA A 222 5.65 22.78 -12.68
N SER A 223 5.90 24.02 -12.25
CA SER A 223 6.45 25.10 -13.08
C SER A 223 7.54 25.83 -12.31
N CYS A 224 8.68 26.09 -12.97
CA CYS A 224 9.82 26.78 -12.36
C CYS A 224 10.21 28.00 -13.19
N THR A 225 10.49 29.12 -12.52
CA THR A 225 10.91 30.38 -13.13
C THR A 225 12.29 30.77 -12.60
N ALA A 226 13.20 31.14 -13.49
CA ALA A 226 14.54 31.58 -13.10
C ALA A 226 14.48 32.94 -12.40
N THR A 227 15.16 33.07 -11.26
CA THR A 227 15.18 34.32 -10.47
C THR A 227 16.54 35.03 -10.51
N SER A 228 17.63 34.28 -10.38
CA SER A 228 19.03 34.77 -10.39
C SER A 228 19.99 33.58 -10.57
N SER A 229 21.31 33.81 -10.74
CA SER A 229 22.35 32.82 -11.10
C SER A 229 22.17 31.38 -10.56
N GLY A 230 21.46 30.53 -11.31
CA GLY A 230 21.20 29.13 -10.98
C GLY A 230 20.03 28.86 -10.01
N ALA A 231 19.29 29.88 -9.59
CA ALA A 231 18.13 29.76 -8.70
C ALA A 231 16.80 29.77 -9.47
N PHE A 232 15.92 28.82 -9.14
CA PHE A 232 14.61 28.63 -9.75
C PHE A 232 13.52 28.66 -8.68
N ALA A 233 12.57 29.59 -8.79
CA ALA A 233 11.35 29.59 -8.00
C ALA A 233 10.34 28.64 -8.65
N CYS A 234 9.98 27.58 -7.94
CA CYS A 234 9.13 26.51 -8.41
C CYS A 234 7.80 26.46 -7.64
N HIS A 235 6.74 26.13 -8.37
CA HIS A 235 5.39 25.92 -7.86
C HIS A 235 4.88 24.60 -8.38
N ALA A 236 4.14 23.85 -7.56
CA ALA A 236 3.47 22.61 -7.93
C ALA A 236 2.16 22.44 -7.15
N THR A 237 1.34 21.51 -7.61
CA THR A 237 0.09 21.10 -6.97
C THR A 237 0.33 19.83 -6.14
N GLY A 238 0.09 19.94 -4.83
CA GLY A 238 0.21 18.87 -3.84
C GLY A 238 -1.13 18.21 -3.48
N PHE A 239 -1.20 17.68 -2.26
CA PHE A 239 -2.40 17.03 -1.73
C PHE A 239 -3.61 17.98 -1.74
N GLU A 240 -4.81 17.48 -2.06
CA GLU A 240 -6.05 18.27 -2.18
C GLU A 240 -5.99 19.49 -3.10
N SER A 241 -5.11 19.48 -4.11
CA SER A 241 -4.84 20.63 -4.97
C SER A 241 -4.24 21.84 -4.24
N ALA A 242 -3.65 21.65 -3.06
CA ALA A 242 -2.92 22.68 -2.36
C ALA A 242 -1.65 23.07 -3.13
N GLU A 243 -1.31 24.35 -3.12
CA GLU A 243 -0.07 24.83 -3.73
C GLU A 243 1.13 24.45 -2.84
N VAL A 244 2.17 23.93 -3.47
CA VAL A 244 3.49 23.69 -2.88
C VAL A 244 4.49 24.57 -3.64
N THR A 245 5.27 25.36 -2.92
CA THR A 245 6.30 26.23 -3.52
C THR A 245 7.68 25.88 -2.98
N ALA A 246 8.71 26.12 -3.78
CA ALA A 246 10.09 25.80 -3.47
C ALA A 246 11.06 26.72 -4.21
N THR A 247 12.23 26.97 -3.65
CA THR A 247 13.38 27.52 -4.39
C THR A 247 14.42 26.44 -4.61
N VAL A 248 14.64 26.06 -5.86
CA VAL A 248 15.60 25.04 -6.28
C VAL A 248 16.85 25.73 -6.81
N LEU A 249 18.00 25.46 -6.21
CA LEU A 249 19.29 25.92 -6.70
C LEU A 249 19.91 24.82 -7.56
N VAL A 250 20.21 25.11 -8.82
CA VAL A 250 20.86 24.23 -9.78
C VAL A 250 22.17 24.86 -10.21
N LYS A 251 23.26 24.09 -10.13
CA LYS A 251 24.59 24.50 -10.58
C LYS A 251 25.23 23.33 -11.33
N ASP A 252 25.85 23.62 -12.47
CA ASP A 252 26.57 22.63 -13.28
C ASP A 252 25.70 21.40 -13.65
N GLY A 253 24.38 21.62 -13.84
CA GLY A 253 23.42 20.56 -14.19
C GLY A 253 22.95 19.67 -13.02
N ALA A 254 23.32 20.00 -11.79
CA ALA A 254 22.91 19.28 -10.58
C ALA A 254 22.23 20.21 -9.57
N ILE A 255 21.25 19.68 -8.82
CA ILE A 255 20.61 20.42 -7.72
C ILE A 255 21.62 20.57 -6.58
N THR A 256 21.89 21.80 -6.17
CA THR A 256 22.74 22.12 -5.03
C THR A 256 21.94 22.17 -3.72
N SER A 257 20.69 22.64 -3.79
CA SER A 257 19.78 22.67 -2.63
C SER A 257 18.35 22.95 -3.05
N ILE A 258 17.39 22.45 -2.27
CA ILE A 258 15.98 22.90 -2.32
C ILE A 258 15.67 23.59 -0.99
N THR A 259 15.20 24.84 -1.05
CA THR A 259 14.95 25.69 0.13
C THR A 259 13.59 26.37 0.03
N GLY A 260 13.06 26.85 1.15
CA GLY A 260 11.77 27.55 1.18
C GLY A 260 10.61 26.67 0.72
N LEU A 261 10.70 25.35 0.97
CA LEU A 261 9.61 24.44 0.70
C LEU A 261 8.44 24.83 1.60
N THR A 262 7.33 25.24 1.00
CA THR A 262 6.11 25.60 1.74
C THR A 262 4.90 24.96 1.07
N GLY A 263 3.95 24.51 1.86
CA GLY A 263 2.71 23.91 1.41
C GLY A 263 1.69 23.87 2.54
N LYS A 264 0.43 23.54 2.22
CA LYS A 264 -0.57 23.32 3.26
C LYS A 264 -0.30 21.98 3.94
N ASP A 265 0.03 22.05 5.22
CA ASP A 265 0.04 20.92 6.13
C ASP A 265 -1.34 20.83 6.81
N ASN A 266 -1.96 19.65 6.73
CA ASN A 266 -3.24 19.34 7.37
C ASN A 266 -3.06 18.79 8.81
N GLY A 267 -1.82 18.76 9.31
CA GLY A 267 -1.44 18.31 10.64
C GLY A 267 -1.44 16.79 10.80
N ASP A 268 -1.45 16.03 9.70
CA ASP A 268 -1.45 14.56 9.71
C ASP A 268 -0.03 13.96 9.76
N GLY A 269 1.01 14.79 9.67
CA GLY A 269 2.41 14.37 9.70
C GLY A 269 2.93 13.73 8.40
N MET A 270 2.09 13.59 7.37
CA MET A 270 2.43 12.93 6.11
C MET A 270 3.04 13.91 5.11
N GLY A 271 4.34 13.76 4.88
CA GLY A 271 5.09 14.62 3.95
C GLY A 271 5.82 15.77 4.63
N ASP A 272 5.67 15.94 5.94
CA ASP A 272 6.46 16.86 6.80
C ASP A 272 7.96 16.64 6.66
N ALA A 273 8.36 15.40 6.37
CA ALA A 273 9.73 15.04 6.08
C ALA A 273 10.30 15.80 4.86
N TRP A 274 9.48 16.13 3.85
CA TRP A 274 9.94 16.97 2.72
C TRP A 274 10.21 18.41 3.14
N TYR A 275 9.46 18.91 4.13
CA TYR A 275 9.59 20.29 4.62
C TYR A 275 10.69 20.44 5.67
N SER A 276 11.13 19.35 6.29
CA SER A 276 12.20 19.33 7.28
C SER A 276 13.57 18.96 6.69
N ASP A 277 13.63 18.07 5.71
CA ASP A 277 14.89 17.72 5.04
C ASP A 277 14.69 17.33 3.56
N ALA A 278 15.09 18.23 2.66
CA ALA A 278 15.13 18.00 1.21
C ALA A 278 16.56 17.71 0.70
N SER A 279 17.51 17.40 1.59
CA SER A 279 18.93 17.18 1.24
C SER A 279 19.15 15.98 0.33
N VAL A 280 18.17 15.07 0.22
CA VAL A 280 18.19 13.94 -0.73
C VAL A 280 18.35 14.39 -2.19
N PHE A 281 18.02 15.64 -2.50
CA PHE A 281 18.22 16.21 -3.84
C PHE A 281 19.60 16.83 -4.06
N ASN A 282 20.46 16.92 -3.05
CA ASN A 282 21.78 17.52 -3.22
C ASN A 282 22.65 16.62 -4.12
N GLY A 283 23.10 17.16 -5.24
CA GLY A 283 23.79 16.43 -6.29
C GLY A 283 22.87 15.69 -7.28
N ALA A 284 21.54 15.81 -7.14
CA ALA A 284 20.61 15.14 -8.04
C ALA A 284 20.59 15.79 -9.44
N THR A 285 20.56 14.94 -10.47
CA THR A 285 20.48 15.30 -11.88
C THR A 285 19.21 14.70 -12.49
N LEU A 286 18.94 14.94 -13.79
CA LEU A 286 17.81 14.32 -14.48
C LEU A 286 17.90 12.78 -14.51
N ASP A 287 19.10 12.22 -14.39
CA ASP A 287 19.29 10.76 -14.38
C ASP A 287 19.22 10.17 -12.96
N SER A 288 19.08 11.01 -11.93
CA SER A 288 18.99 10.54 -10.55
C SER A 288 17.62 9.95 -10.25
N SER A 289 17.60 8.79 -9.60
CA SER A 289 16.39 8.20 -9.01
C SER A 289 16.25 8.68 -7.58
N ILE A 290 15.17 9.40 -7.29
CA ILE A 290 14.82 9.84 -5.94
C ILE A 290 13.54 9.12 -5.52
N ASP A 291 13.65 8.34 -4.45
CA ASP A 291 12.51 7.61 -3.91
C ASP A 291 11.45 8.57 -3.38
N ALA A 292 10.18 8.18 -3.49
CA ALA A 292 9.11 8.89 -2.82
C ALA A 292 9.19 8.63 -1.32
N MET A 293 8.83 9.64 -0.51
CA MET A 293 8.65 9.42 0.91
C MET A 293 7.37 8.62 1.15
N SER A 294 7.45 7.59 1.99
CA SER A 294 6.30 6.76 2.37
C SER A 294 5.18 7.63 2.94
N GLY A 295 3.93 7.37 2.54
CA GLY A 295 2.76 8.16 2.95
C GLY A 295 2.61 9.52 2.25
N ALA A 296 3.64 10.06 1.60
CA ALA A 296 3.63 11.41 1.03
C ALA A 296 3.54 11.40 -0.50
N THR A 297 2.65 10.62 -1.10
CA THR A 297 2.63 10.40 -2.57
C THR A 297 2.45 11.69 -3.37
N PHE A 298 1.51 12.55 -2.98
CA PHE A 298 1.23 13.80 -3.68
C PHE A 298 2.36 14.83 -3.49
N THR A 299 2.83 14.99 -2.27
CA THR A 299 3.96 15.88 -1.94
C THR A 299 5.25 15.39 -2.61
N SER A 300 5.52 14.09 -2.62
CA SER A 300 6.67 13.49 -3.30
C SER A 300 6.63 13.70 -4.81
N LYS A 301 5.45 13.61 -5.44
CA LYS A 301 5.31 13.95 -6.87
C LYS A 301 5.49 15.45 -7.12
N ALA A 302 4.98 16.30 -6.23
CA ALA A 302 5.15 17.75 -6.33
C ALA A 302 6.62 18.17 -6.23
N VAL A 303 7.34 17.71 -5.20
CA VAL A 303 8.74 18.06 -4.98
C VAL A 303 9.65 17.47 -6.06
N LYS A 304 9.47 16.20 -6.44
CA LYS A 304 10.22 15.59 -7.56
C LYS A 304 9.91 16.24 -8.90
N GLY A 305 8.65 16.62 -9.13
CA GLY A 305 8.25 17.37 -10.32
C GLY A 305 8.89 18.75 -10.39
N MET A 306 8.97 19.48 -9.27
CA MET A 306 9.67 20.76 -9.18
C MET A 306 11.17 20.61 -9.42
N ALA A 307 11.81 19.60 -8.82
CA ALA A 307 13.22 19.28 -9.05
C ALA A 307 13.49 18.99 -10.54
N ALA A 308 12.66 18.14 -11.17
CA ALA A 308 12.75 17.82 -12.60
C ALA A 308 12.54 19.05 -13.49
N ALA A 309 11.55 19.90 -13.16
CA ALA A 309 11.26 21.11 -13.90
C ALA A 309 12.40 22.15 -13.79
N ALA A 310 12.99 22.30 -12.61
CA ALA A 310 14.13 23.19 -12.39
C ALA A 310 15.37 22.72 -13.17
N LEU A 311 15.68 21.42 -13.14
CA LEU A 311 16.79 20.84 -13.90
C LEU A 311 16.60 21.00 -15.42
N LYS A 312 15.37 20.78 -15.93
CA LYS A 312 15.03 21.01 -17.34
C LYS A 312 15.12 22.49 -17.73
N ALA A 313 14.68 23.40 -16.85
CA ALA A 313 14.77 24.84 -17.07
C ALA A 313 16.22 25.35 -17.02
N ALA A 314 17.07 24.75 -16.18
CA ALA A 314 18.50 25.06 -16.11
C ALA A 314 19.27 24.59 -17.35
N ALA A 315 18.89 23.47 -17.95
CA ALA A 315 19.48 22.98 -19.19
C ALA A 315 19.15 23.84 -20.43
N GLN A 316 18.19 24.78 -20.31
CA GLN A 316 17.77 25.69 -21.38
C GLN A 316 18.41 27.09 -21.27
N GLN A 317 19.23 27.34 -20.25
CA GLN A 317 20.00 28.58 -20.06
C GLN A 317 21.44 28.40 -20.53
#